data_AF-A0AAV0I0P7-F1
#
_entry.id   AF-A0AAV0I0P7-F1
#
_cell.length_a   1.000
_cell.length_b   1.000
_cell.length_c   1.000
_cell.angle_alpha   90.00
_cell.angle_beta   90.00
_cell.angle_gamma   90.00
#
_symmetry.space_group_name_H-M   'P 1'
#
loop_
_entity.id
_entity.type
_entity.pdbx_description
1 polymer ?
#
loop_
_entity_poly.entity_id
_entity_poly.type
_entity_poly.pdbx_seq_one_letter_code
_entity_poly.pdbx_strand_id
1 'polypeptide(L)'
;MLKELLPVLLNCFQDFTPSIQGTSQLDAQSFDCMHSILQSIGLAVRFFIYGIRKDKLESQRFDGSISSILLKQLLRLFPLKSIRDLSEKDGDRYFILNTLITEIYLCTSEWMTPSADLSFKFLAFVEYVLKALQISDAESGKSVGEKHLLLLIPFLPKLISAVAEDWKDRFLQAFTNTFLECSADSKIKLACLAVIEEMLLSKEDQWYFNSGSGSLDCQISWMRELPQLLIQLGDKHPTSSQAVLRLILRLGQYSSEYDRMQNSLKKFYSIHSEEGHELDEFMLRRVIEVLHSSYCAGHIQISDHVSFLMTLICRFKPSPESISYPTKETDASICNHGTFKSMTSDISACLSRIGDKSLVFLIVERVILEQMTLKPSLHNACAMLRVLVVLDAKPTKLSEQSILCIGDYLAGYLIDVVHNILEDNDAAGFVEASSYYFVPCFFLFDSSHRLFELVLKTMASLIHKLSTSVLSNEDDSALRLSSGIESIVGVLLLMHRDAKIGRLICSYKDDIALISRSIQSLLEPGADFNLTIEGKHRVQRAFGQLKTITRPLFQETQTT
;
A
#
# COMPACT_ATOMS: atom_id res chain seq x y z
N MET A 1 19.51 43.81 9.16
CA MET A 1 20.43 42.68 9.33
C MET A 1 20.64 41.86 8.04
N LEU A 2 19.76 40.92 7.62
CA LEU A 2 20.06 40.09 6.43
C LEU A 2 20.17 40.92 5.12
N LYS A 3 19.38 41.99 4.98
CA LYS A 3 19.41 42.89 3.79
C LYS A 3 20.73 43.64 3.64
N GLU A 4 21.40 43.92 4.74
CA GLU A 4 22.68 44.64 4.77
C GLU A 4 23.86 43.67 4.59
N LEU A 5 23.67 42.39 4.91
CA LEU A 5 24.69 41.35 4.75
C LEU A 5 24.88 40.94 3.29
N LEU A 6 23.83 40.93 2.48
CA LEU A 6 23.89 40.48 1.08
C LEU A 6 24.85 41.32 0.22
N PRO A 7 24.85 42.67 0.26
CA PRO A 7 25.86 43.49 -0.42
C PRO A 7 27.30 43.21 0.03
N VAL A 8 27.51 42.97 1.33
CA VAL A 8 28.85 42.65 1.88
C VAL A 8 29.34 41.33 1.32
N LEU A 9 28.52 40.28 1.35
CA LEU A 9 28.87 38.97 0.80
C LEU A 9 29.16 39.04 -0.71
N LEU A 10 28.37 39.81 -1.46
CA LEU A 10 28.59 39.99 -2.90
C LEU A 10 29.91 40.70 -3.20
N ASN A 11 30.25 41.75 -2.44
CA ASN A 11 31.54 42.43 -2.58
C ASN A 11 32.71 41.50 -2.22
N CYS A 12 32.60 40.75 -1.11
CA CYS A 12 33.63 39.78 -0.73
C CYS A 12 33.85 38.71 -1.81
N PHE A 13 32.80 38.30 -2.55
CA PHE A 13 32.98 37.39 -3.67
C PHE A 13 33.70 38.07 -4.85
N GLN A 14 33.36 39.33 -5.15
CA GLN A 14 33.98 40.10 -6.25
C GLN A 14 35.48 40.30 -6.04
N ASP A 15 35.96 40.39 -4.80
CA ASP A 15 37.40 40.49 -4.49
C ASP A 15 38.21 39.28 -5.01
N PHE A 16 37.57 38.14 -5.26
CA PHE A 16 38.21 36.96 -5.85
C PHE A 16 38.24 36.96 -7.39
N THR A 17 37.57 37.91 -8.05
CA THR A 17 37.51 38.01 -9.53
C THR A 17 38.89 38.03 -10.21
N PRO A 18 39.89 38.81 -9.72
CA PRO A 18 41.21 38.83 -10.33
C PRO A 18 41.92 37.47 -10.26
N SER A 19 41.74 36.73 -9.17
CA SER A 19 42.31 35.39 -8.98
C SER A 19 41.67 34.39 -9.93
N ILE A 20 40.36 34.47 -10.16
CA ILE A 20 39.63 33.60 -11.08
C ILE A 20 40.07 33.82 -12.54
N GLN A 21 40.41 35.07 -12.91
CA GLN A 21 40.81 35.43 -14.28
C GLN A 21 42.32 35.29 -14.54
N GLY A 22 43.15 35.33 -13.50
CA GLY A 22 44.61 35.37 -13.61
C GLY A 22 45.33 34.03 -13.43
N THR A 23 44.73 33.04 -12.76
CA THR A 23 45.38 31.74 -12.47
C THR A 23 44.63 30.57 -13.09
N SER A 24 45.36 29.62 -13.69
CA SER A 24 44.78 28.41 -14.29
C SER A 24 44.26 27.38 -13.28
N GLN A 25 44.64 27.50 -12.00
CA GLN A 25 44.29 26.58 -10.92
C GLN A 25 43.77 27.33 -9.69
N LEU A 26 42.68 26.83 -9.10
CA LEU A 26 42.06 27.38 -7.90
C LEU A 26 42.61 26.66 -6.67
N ASP A 27 43.27 27.37 -5.75
CA ASP A 27 43.74 26.75 -4.51
C ASP A 27 42.58 26.37 -3.57
N ALA A 28 42.83 25.42 -2.66
CA ALA A 28 41.78 24.86 -1.80
C ALA A 28 41.19 25.90 -0.84
N GLN A 29 42.00 26.83 -0.32
CA GLN A 29 41.55 27.84 0.63
C GLN A 29 40.65 28.87 -0.05
N SER A 30 41.04 29.34 -1.23
CA SER A 30 40.21 30.24 -2.05
C SER A 30 38.90 29.57 -2.45
N PHE A 31 38.93 28.28 -2.81
CA PHE A 31 37.72 27.50 -3.09
C PHE A 31 36.78 27.44 -1.88
N ASP A 32 37.27 27.04 -0.70
CA ASP A 32 36.45 26.90 0.51
C ASP A 32 35.81 28.24 0.92
N CYS A 33 36.56 29.34 0.77
CA CYS A 33 36.05 30.70 0.99
C CYS A 33 34.95 31.06 -0.01
N MET A 34 35.20 30.91 -1.32
CA MET A 34 34.21 31.21 -2.36
C MET A 34 32.94 30.36 -2.21
N HIS A 35 33.10 29.08 -1.92
CA HIS A 35 32.00 28.16 -1.70
C HIS A 35 31.13 28.60 -0.52
N SER A 36 31.74 28.94 0.62
CA SER A 36 31.03 29.42 1.81
C SER A 36 30.30 30.74 1.58
N ILE A 37 30.91 31.65 0.81
CA ILE A 37 30.29 32.93 0.43
C ILE A 37 29.08 32.68 -0.48
N LEU A 38 29.21 31.86 -1.53
CA LEU A 38 28.09 31.55 -2.43
C LEU A 38 26.95 30.85 -1.72
N GLN A 39 27.22 29.91 -0.82
CA GLN A 39 26.20 29.27 0.00
C GLN A 39 25.45 30.30 0.86
N SER A 40 26.19 31.23 1.48
CA SER A 40 25.61 32.31 2.29
C SER A 40 24.74 33.26 1.46
N ILE A 41 25.19 33.61 0.25
CA ILE A 41 24.40 34.39 -0.72
C ILE A 41 23.13 33.63 -1.10
N GLY A 42 23.23 32.34 -1.46
CA GLY A 42 22.09 31.51 -1.83
C GLY A 42 21.03 31.42 -0.73
N LEU A 43 21.44 31.21 0.52
CA LEU A 43 20.54 31.20 1.67
C LEU A 43 19.85 32.56 1.87
N ALA A 44 20.60 33.66 1.79
CA ALA A 44 20.04 35.00 1.92
C ALA A 44 19.00 35.28 0.81
N VAL A 45 19.32 34.93 -0.44
CA VAL A 45 18.42 35.07 -1.58
C VAL A 45 17.13 34.27 -1.40
N ARG A 46 17.21 32.99 -1.02
CA ARG A 46 16.01 32.17 -0.76
C ARG A 46 15.15 32.74 0.37
N PHE A 47 15.78 33.23 1.44
CA PHE A 47 15.07 33.88 2.54
C PHE A 47 14.31 35.14 2.07
N PHE A 48 14.92 35.97 1.23
CA PHE A 48 14.24 37.13 0.64
C PHE A 48 13.06 36.75 -0.23
N ILE A 49 13.24 35.77 -1.12
CA ILE A 49 12.16 35.30 -2.01
C ILE A 49 11.01 34.70 -1.19
N TYR A 50 11.31 33.95 -0.12
CA TYR A 50 10.28 33.41 0.78
C TYR A 50 9.46 34.52 1.45
N GLY A 51 10.13 35.57 1.96
CA GLY A 51 9.45 36.73 2.54
C GLY A 51 8.56 37.46 1.53
N ILE A 52 9.05 37.67 0.30
CA ILE A 52 8.29 38.32 -0.80
C ILE A 52 7.04 37.51 -1.14
N ARG A 53 7.13 36.17 -1.22
CA ARG A 53 5.98 35.30 -1.52
C ARG A 53 4.94 35.25 -0.39
N LYS A 54 5.37 35.38 0.87
CA LYS A 54 4.49 35.27 2.05
C LYS A 54 3.67 36.52 2.31
N ASP A 55 4.27 37.71 2.14
CA ASP A 55 3.63 38.95 2.58
C ASP A 55 2.66 39.56 1.57
N LYS A 56 2.56 39.03 0.33
CA LYS A 56 1.75 39.62 -0.77
C LYS A 56 1.96 41.14 -0.95
N LEU A 57 3.05 41.67 -0.40
CA LEU A 57 3.32 43.09 -0.39
C LEU A 57 3.73 43.48 -1.80
N GLU A 58 3.21 44.61 -2.27
CA GLU A 58 3.42 45.13 -3.61
C GLU A 58 4.87 44.97 -4.06
N SER A 59 5.01 44.65 -5.35
CA SER A 59 6.21 44.47 -6.15
C SER A 59 7.17 45.68 -6.14
N GLN A 60 7.60 46.13 -4.97
CA GLN A 60 8.64 47.14 -4.81
C GLN A 60 9.99 46.51 -5.12
N ARG A 61 10.22 46.42 -6.44
CA ARG A 61 11.48 46.43 -7.19
C ARG A 61 12.69 45.89 -6.44
N PHE A 62 12.79 44.55 -6.41
CA PHE A 62 14.11 43.91 -6.29
C PHE A 62 15.04 44.47 -7.39
N ASP A 63 14.52 44.66 -8.60
CA ASP A 63 15.18 45.09 -9.84
C ASP A 63 15.81 46.51 -9.84
N GLY A 64 15.73 47.25 -8.73
CA GLY A 64 16.39 48.57 -8.56
C GLY A 64 17.29 48.69 -7.33
N SER A 65 17.40 47.65 -6.52
CA SER A 65 18.20 47.66 -5.29
C SER A 65 19.70 47.47 -5.57
N ILE A 66 20.56 48.01 -4.71
CA ILE A 66 22.02 47.76 -4.74
C ILE A 66 22.31 46.26 -4.77
N SER A 67 21.53 45.46 -4.04
CA SER A 67 21.62 44.00 -4.03
C SER A 67 21.33 43.38 -5.40
N SER A 68 20.37 43.90 -6.18
CA SER A 68 20.11 43.40 -7.55
C SER A 68 21.22 43.79 -8.52
N ILE A 69 21.80 44.98 -8.39
CA ILE A 69 22.94 45.41 -9.23
C ILE A 69 24.16 44.51 -8.96
N LEU A 70 24.50 44.30 -7.69
CA LEU A 70 25.62 43.44 -7.28
C LEU A 70 25.38 41.97 -7.66
N LEU A 71 24.14 41.50 -7.59
CA LEU A 71 23.78 40.16 -8.02
C LEU A 71 23.89 40.00 -9.56
N LYS A 72 23.45 40.99 -10.34
CA LYS A 72 23.68 41.01 -11.80
C LYS A 72 25.16 40.98 -12.14
N GLN A 73 26.00 41.66 -11.37
CA GLN A 73 27.46 41.61 -11.53
C GLN A 73 28.04 40.22 -11.21
N LEU A 74 27.60 39.60 -10.11
CA LEU A 74 27.98 38.21 -9.78
C LEU A 74 27.63 37.26 -10.94
N LEU A 75 26.40 37.36 -11.46
CA LEU A 75 25.94 36.50 -12.54
C LEU A 75 26.71 36.72 -13.84
N ARG A 76 27.21 37.93 -14.11
CA ARG A 76 28.07 38.21 -15.28
C ARG A 76 29.42 37.51 -15.23
N LEU A 77 29.88 37.09 -14.06
CA LEU A 77 31.11 36.29 -13.91
C LEU A 77 30.92 34.85 -14.41
N PHE A 78 29.69 34.44 -14.73
CA PHE A 78 29.38 33.09 -15.16
C PHE A 78 29.69 32.87 -16.67
N PRO A 79 30.26 31.70 -17.04
CA PRO A 79 30.82 30.67 -16.16
C PRO A 79 32.22 31.08 -15.66
N LEU A 80 32.59 30.66 -14.44
CA LEU A 80 33.90 30.99 -13.85
C LEU A 80 35.07 30.37 -14.64
N LYS A 81 34.84 29.20 -15.25
CA LYS A 81 35.73 28.55 -16.22
C LYS A 81 34.87 27.95 -17.33
N SER A 82 35.38 27.91 -18.56
CA SER A 82 34.66 27.36 -19.72
C SER A 82 34.25 25.91 -19.48
N ILE A 83 33.06 25.54 -19.95
CA ILE A 83 32.51 24.17 -19.86
C ILE A 83 33.48 23.15 -20.48
N ARG A 84 34.24 23.54 -21.51
CA ARG A 84 35.22 22.68 -22.21
C ARG A 84 36.44 22.34 -21.34
N ASP A 85 36.73 23.16 -20.33
CA ASP A 85 37.93 23.06 -19.50
C ASP A 85 37.62 22.49 -18.10
N LEU A 86 36.36 22.05 -17.86
CA LEU A 86 35.90 21.38 -16.64
C LEU A 86 36.31 19.90 -16.56
N SER A 87 37.00 19.37 -17.58
CA SER A 87 37.53 18.00 -17.63
C SER A 87 38.93 17.85 -16.98
N GLU A 88 39.56 18.97 -16.61
CA GLU A 88 40.92 18.98 -16.04
C GLU A 88 40.95 18.73 -14.52
N LYS A 89 42.15 18.52 -13.94
CA LYS A 89 42.38 18.15 -12.52
C LYS A 89 41.71 19.04 -11.44
N ASP A 90 41.24 20.24 -11.78
CA ASP A 90 40.51 21.17 -10.89
C ASP A 90 39.05 21.44 -11.36
N GLY A 91 38.57 20.68 -12.34
CA GLY A 91 37.24 20.82 -12.94
C GLY A 91 36.10 20.71 -11.92
N ASP A 92 36.25 19.83 -10.93
CA ASP A 92 35.24 19.61 -9.89
C ASP A 92 34.98 20.87 -9.05
N ARG A 93 36.01 21.66 -8.72
CA ARG A 93 35.86 22.89 -7.91
C ARG A 93 35.08 23.95 -8.66
N TYR A 94 35.45 24.20 -9.91
CA TYR A 94 34.73 25.17 -10.75
C TYR A 94 33.32 24.69 -11.10
N PHE A 95 33.12 23.38 -11.28
CA PHE A 95 31.80 22.78 -11.48
C PHE A 95 30.87 23.05 -10.28
N ILE A 96 31.37 22.85 -9.05
CA ILE A 96 30.63 23.12 -7.81
C ILE A 96 30.22 24.61 -7.74
N LEU A 97 31.18 25.52 -7.93
CA LEU A 97 30.93 26.96 -7.85
C LEU A 97 29.94 27.42 -8.93
N ASN A 98 30.11 26.94 -10.18
CA ASN A 98 29.19 27.23 -11.28
C ASN A 98 27.77 26.69 -11.00
N THR A 99 27.64 25.52 -10.34
CA THR A 99 26.33 24.99 -9.93
C THR A 99 25.66 25.90 -8.91
N LEU A 100 26.38 26.37 -7.88
CA LEU A 100 25.82 27.30 -6.89
C LEU A 100 25.40 28.63 -7.51
N ILE A 101 26.19 29.18 -8.43
CA ILE A 101 25.83 30.40 -9.16
C ILE A 101 24.58 30.16 -10.03
N THR A 102 24.49 29.00 -10.69
CA THR A 102 23.31 28.61 -11.49
C THR A 102 22.07 28.46 -10.63
N GLU A 103 22.19 27.89 -9.44
CA GLU A 103 21.07 27.80 -8.49
C GLU A 103 20.58 29.18 -8.04
N ILE A 104 21.51 30.08 -7.71
CA ILE A 104 21.18 31.48 -7.34
C ILE A 104 20.46 32.18 -8.51
N TYR A 105 20.93 31.96 -9.75
CA TYR A 105 20.29 32.45 -10.96
C TYR A 105 18.86 31.93 -11.10
N LEU A 106 18.64 30.61 -11.00
CA LEU A 106 17.33 29.98 -11.14
C LEU A 106 16.35 30.42 -10.04
N CYS A 107 16.83 30.70 -8.82
CA CYS A 107 16.02 31.28 -7.76
C CYS A 107 15.52 32.69 -8.09
N THR A 108 16.32 33.47 -8.83
CA THR A 108 16.10 34.91 -9.00
C THR A 108 15.64 35.32 -10.39
N SER A 109 15.62 34.38 -11.34
CA SER A 109 15.22 34.59 -12.73
C SER A 109 13.79 35.12 -12.90
N GLU A 110 12.88 34.77 -12.00
CA GLU A 110 11.50 35.33 -11.98
C GLU A 110 11.48 36.85 -11.67
N TRP A 111 12.53 37.38 -11.04
CA TRP A 111 12.58 38.72 -10.48
C TRP A 111 13.63 39.62 -11.15
N MET A 112 14.38 39.08 -12.11
CA MET A 112 15.41 39.77 -12.86
C MET A 112 15.19 39.55 -14.35
N THR A 113 15.46 40.57 -15.17
CA THR A 113 15.50 40.44 -16.63
C THR A 113 16.95 40.25 -17.09
N PRO A 114 17.46 39.01 -17.19
CA PRO A 114 18.81 38.75 -17.71
C PRO A 114 18.89 39.07 -19.21
N SER A 115 20.09 39.42 -19.67
CA SER A 115 20.38 39.53 -21.11
C SER A 115 20.34 38.15 -21.78
N ALA A 116 19.91 38.07 -23.04
CA ALA A 116 19.80 36.82 -23.78
C ALA A 116 21.10 35.97 -23.81
N ASP A 117 22.27 36.62 -23.94
CA ASP A 117 23.59 35.94 -23.89
C ASP A 117 23.85 35.25 -22.55
N LEU A 118 23.47 35.90 -21.45
CA LEU A 118 23.63 35.38 -20.11
C LEU A 118 22.71 34.18 -19.88
N SER A 119 21.45 34.30 -20.30
CA SER A 119 20.49 33.20 -20.25
C SER A 119 21.00 31.99 -21.03
N PHE A 120 21.53 32.20 -22.25
CA PHE A 120 22.08 31.12 -23.07
C PHE A 120 23.20 30.36 -22.38
N LYS A 121 24.14 31.06 -21.71
CA LYS A 121 25.24 30.43 -20.95
C LYS A 121 24.72 29.55 -19.81
N PHE A 122 23.72 30.01 -19.07
CA PHE A 122 23.11 29.21 -18.00
C PHE A 122 22.36 28.00 -18.54
N LEU A 123 21.58 28.16 -19.61
CA LEU A 123 20.87 27.04 -20.24
C LEU A 123 21.84 25.96 -20.74
N ALA A 124 22.92 26.38 -21.41
CA ALA A 124 23.97 25.46 -21.88
C ALA A 124 24.66 24.72 -20.73
N PHE A 125 24.87 25.38 -19.58
CA PHE A 125 25.43 24.73 -18.41
C PHE A 125 24.46 23.74 -17.75
N VAL A 126 23.17 24.09 -17.63
CA VAL A 126 22.16 23.15 -17.10
C VAL A 126 22.07 21.90 -17.98
N GLU A 127 22.10 22.06 -19.31
CA GLU A 127 22.11 20.94 -20.26
C GLU A 127 23.37 20.09 -20.06
N TYR A 128 24.53 20.73 -19.90
CA TYR A 128 25.79 20.04 -19.60
C TYR A 128 25.71 19.26 -18.29
N VAL A 129 25.18 19.83 -17.20
CA VAL A 129 25.08 19.16 -15.90
C VAL A 129 24.17 17.92 -15.99
N LEU A 130 23.04 18.01 -16.71
CA LEU A 130 22.16 16.87 -16.94
C LEU A 130 22.85 15.74 -17.73
N LYS A 131 23.68 16.09 -18.72
CA LYS A 131 24.45 15.14 -19.54
C LYS A 131 25.72 14.62 -18.86
N ALA A 132 26.34 15.39 -17.97
CA ALA A 132 27.64 15.06 -17.39
C ALA A 132 27.60 13.79 -16.51
N LEU A 133 26.45 13.48 -15.92
CA LEU A 133 26.24 12.25 -15.14
C LEU A 133 26.29 10.97 -15.97
N GLN A 134 26.21 11.09 -17.30
CA GLN A 134 26.28 9.96 -18.23
C GLN A 134 27.72 9.56 -18.58
N ILE A 135 28.69 10.46 -18.37
CA ILE A 135 30.03 10.39 -18.99
C ILE A 135 31.14 9.98 -18.00
N SER A 136 30.99 10.21 -16.68
CA SER A 136 32.09 9.94 -15.75
C SER A 136 32.09 8.49 -15.26
N ASP A 137 32.93 7.61 -15.81
CA ASP A 137 33.21 6.26 -15.25
C ASP A 137 33.97 6.31 -13.91
N ALA A 138 34.50 7.46 -13.51
CA ALA A 138 35.22 7.64 -12.26
C ALA A 138 34.26 7.78 -11.05
N GLU A 139 34.32 6.82 -10.11
CA GLU A 139 33.49 6.77 -8.89
C GLU A 139 33.55 8.05 -8.03
N SER A 140 34.64 8.83 -8.08
CA SER A 140 34.80 10.05 -7.29
C SER A 140 34.00 11.26 -7.84
N GLY A 141 33.91 11.40 -9.17
CA GLY A 141 33.20 12.51 -9.83
C GLY A 141 31.68 12.36 -9.81
N LYS A 142 31.19 11.10 -9.84
CA LYS A 142 29.76 10.79 -9.73
C LYS A 142 29.17 11.36 -8.44
N SER A 143 29.76 11.08 -7.28
CA SER A 143 29.21 11.51 -5.98
C SER A 143 29.09 13.03 -5.80
N VAL A 144 29.99 13.81 -6.42
CA VAL A 144 29.97 15.27 -6.40
C VAL A 144 28.92 15.79 -7.38
N GLY A 145 28.90 15.26 -8.61
CA GLY A 145 27.88 15.60 -9.62
C GLY A 145 26.46 15.35 -9.12
N GLU A 146 26.23 14.24 -8.42
CA GLU A 146 24.89 13.88 -7.94
C GLU A 146 24.33 14.87 -6.90
N LYS A 147 25.14 15.27 -5.92
CA LYS A 147 24.74 16.24 -4.89
C LYS A 147 24.35 17.58 -5.49
N HIS A 148 25.05 17.99 -6.54
CA HIS A 148 24.86 19.28 -7.19
C HIS A 148 23.71 19.25 -8.20
N LEU A 149 23.48 18.13 -8.90
CA LEU A 149 22.28 17.96 -9.72
C LEU A 149 21.01 18.05 -8.89
N LEU A 150 20.99 17.46 -7.68
CA LEU A 150 19.83 17.53 -6.78
C LEU A 150 19.39 18.96 -6.46
N LEU A 151 20.31 19.94 -6.50
CA LEU A 151 19.99 21.35 -6.31
C LEU A 151 19.25 21.94 -7.52
N LEU A 152 19.53 21.45 -8.73
CA LEU A 152 18.97 22.01 -9.97
C LEU A 152 17.65 21.35 -10.38
N ILE A 153 17.45 20.06 -10.08
CA ILE A 153 16.24 19.29 -10.45
C ILE A 153 14.93 20.03 -10.12
N PRO A 154 14.72 20.58 -8.91
CA PRO A 154 13.45 21.24 -8.55
C PRO A 154 13.09 22.46 -9.41
N PHE A 155 14.05 23.04 -10.14
CA PHE A 155 13.81 24.19 -11.01
C PHE A 155 13.42 23.80 -12.44
N LEU A 156 13.60 22.52 -12.82
CA LEU A 156 13.39 22.05 -14.19
C LEU A 156 11.96 22.24 -14.71
N PRO A 157 10.87 21.94 -13.97
CA PRO A 157 9.50 22.14 -14.47
C PRO A 157 9.28 23.57 -14.97
N LYS A 158 9.65 24.55 -14.14
CA LYS A 158 9.53 25.98 -14.46
C LYS A 158 10.44 26.39 -15.59
N LEU A 159 11.69 25.92 -15.58
CA LEU A 159 12.65 26.24 -16.63
C LEU A 159 12.16 25.75 -17.99
N ILE A 160 11.73 24.50 -18.09
CA ILE A 160 11.22 23.88 -19.33
C ILE A 160 9.98 24.62 -19.83
N SER A 161 9.13 25.12 -18.93
CA SER A 161 7.94 25.90 -19.32
C SER A 161 8.25 27.30 -19.87
N ALA A 162 9.41 27.87 -19.53
CA ALA A 162 9.76 29.26 -19.84
C ALA A 162 10.72 29.42 -21.04
N VAL A 163 11.35 28.34 -21.50
CA VAL A 163 12.34 28.37 -22.59
C VAL A 163 11.69 28.18 -23.97
N ALA A 164 12.42 28.58 -25.01
CA ALA A 164 12.04 28.34 -26.40
C ALA A 164 12.01 26.83 -26.74
N GLU A 165 11.26 26.45 -27.78
CA GLU A 165 11.02 25.05 -28.15
C GLU A 165 12.30 24.26 -28.44
N ASP A 166 13.32 24.90 -29.01
CA ASP A 166 14.61 24.28 -29.32
C ASP A 166 15.39 23.84 -28.06
N TRP A 167 15.26 24.60 -26.98
CA TRP A 167 15.82 24.25 -25.66
C TRP A 167 14.96 23.25 -24.91
N LYS A 168 13.64 23.34 -25.07
CA LYS A 168 12.66 22.47 -24.42
C LYS A 168 12.94 21.01 -24.72
N ASP A 169 13.11 20.65 -25.99
CA ASP A 169 13.38 19.26 -26.41
C ASP A 169 14.73 18.76 -25.87
N ARG A 170 15.77 19.61 -25.89
CA ARG A 170 17.11 19.26 -25.36
C ARG A 170 17.07 18.95 -23.86
N PHE A 171 16.37 19.79 -23.09
CA PHE A 171 16.23 19.56 -21.65
C PHE A 171 15.39 18.35 -21.34
N LEU A 172 14.27 18.15 -22.03
CA LEU A 172 13.42 16.97 -21.85
C LEU A 172 14.18 15.69 -22.15
N GLN A 173 14.94 15.65 -23.24
CA GLN A 173 15.75 14.48 -23.60
C GLN A 173 16.87 14.24 -22.58
N ALA A 174 17.62 15.28 -22.21
CA ALA A 174 18.69 15.16 -21.22
C ALA A 174 18.14 14.67 -19.87
N PHE A 175 17.06 15.28 -19.37
CA PHE A 175 16.40 14.88 -18.14
C PHE A 175 15.84 13.46 -18.20
N THR A 176 15.24 13.07 -19.32
CA THR A 176 14.72 11.70 -19.52
C THR A 176 15.83 10.69 -19.42
N ASN A 177 16.95 10.92 -20.11
CA ASN A 177 18.06 10.00 -20.06
C ASN A 177 18.66 9.92 -18.65
N THR A 178 18.82 11.07 -17.96
CA THR A 178 19.22 11.08 -16.55
C THR A 178 18.30 10.21 -15.69
N PHE A 179 16.98 10.35 -15.85
CA PHE A 179 16.00 9.55 -15.11
C PHE A 179 16.11 8.06 -15.42
N LEU A 180 16.29 7.67 -16.68
CA LEU A 180 16.36 6.27 -17.08
C LEU A 180 17.66 5.58 -16.62
N GLU A 181 18.79 6.29 -16.62
CA GLU A 181 20.11 5.73 -16.31
C GLU A 181 20.46 5.72 -14.81
N CYS A 182 19.81 6.55 -13.99
CA CYS A 182 20.05 6.57 -12.55
C CYS A 182 19.59 5.27 -11.87
N SER A 183 20.34 4.84 -10.83
CA SER A 183 19.95 3.68 -10.03
C SER A 183 18.59 3.90 -9.37
N ALA A 184 17.82 2.81 -9.22
CA ALA A 184 16.46 2.84 -8.70
C ALA A 184 16.35 3.52 -7.32
N ASP A 185 17.34 3.26 -6.45
CA ASP A 185 17.43 3.72 -5.07
C ASP A 185 18.13 5.08 -4.92
N SER A 186 18.62 5.67 -6.01
CA SER A 186 19.32 6.97 -5.94
C SER A 186 18.38 8.12 -5.55
N LYS A 187 18.94 9.08 -4.81
CA LYS A 187 18.23 10.33 -4.46
C LYS A 187 17.82 11.11 -5.72
N ILE A 188 18.59 11.01 -6.80
CA ILE A 188 18.26 11.65 -8.08
C ILE A 188 17.01 11.03 -8.68
N LYS A 189 16.90 9.69 -8.74
CA LYS A 189 15.70 9.02 -9.27
C LYS A 189 14.45 9.51 -8.54
N LEU A 190 14.51 9.65 -7.21
CA LEU A 190 13.41 10.16 -6.39
C LEU A 190 13.10 11.65 -6.63
N ALA A 191 14.13 12.49 -6.75
CA ALA A 191 13.94 13.90 -7.09
C ALA A 191 13.33 14.07 -8.50
N CYS A 192 13.76 13.25 -9.46
CA CYS A 192 13.18 13.19 -10.79
C CYS A 192 11.71 12.75 -10.75
N LEU A 193 11.32 11.78 -9.91
CA LEU A 193 9.91 11.39 -9.75
C LEU A 193 9.02 12.55 -9.30
N ALA A 194 9.48 13.36 -8.34
CA ALA A 194 8.72 14.54 -7.89
C ALA A 194 8.56 15.59 -9.01
N VAL A 195 9.59 15.76 -9.83
CA VAL A 195 9.57 16.66 -10.99
C VAL A 195 8.69 16.12 -12.12
N ILE A 196 8.74 14.82 -12.40
CA ILE A 196 7.84 14.14 -13.35
C ILE A 196 6.39 14.28 -12.89
N GLU A 197 6.13 14.08 -11.59
CA GLU A 197 4.81 14.29 -11.00
C GLU A 197 4.30 15.73 -11.24
N GLU A 198 5.14 16.74 -10.99
CA GLU A 198 4.79 18.15 -11.26
C GLU A 198 4.53 18.42 -12.75
N MET A 199 5.39 17.91 -13.64
CA MET A 199 5.27 18.14 -15.09
C MET A 199 4.12 17.39 -15.74
N LEU A 200 3.76 16.20 -15.23
CA LEU A 200 2.63 15.42 -15.75
C LEU A 200 1.28 15.89 -15.20
N LEU A 201 1.24 16.56 -14.04
CA LEU A 201 0.00 16.84 -13.29
C LEU A 201 -0.25 18.31 -12.96
N SER A 202 0.50 19.25 -13.57
CA SER A 202 0.29 20.68 -13.34
C SER A 202 -1.14 21.13 -13.73
N LYS A 203 -1.65 22.11 -12.97
CA LYS A 203 -3.06 22.38 -12.60
C LYS A 203 -4.02 22.93 -13.67
N GLU A 204 -3.60 23.01 -14.91
CA GLU A 204 -4.49 23.43 -16.00
C GLU A 204 -4.65 22.21 -16.90
N ASP A 205 -5.90 21.86 -17.22
CA ASP A 205 -6.36 20.65 -17.94
C ASP A 205 -5.79 20.48 -19.38
N GLN A 206 -4.61 21.03 -19.65
CA GLN A 206 -3.81 20.84 -20.82
C GLN A 206 -2.58 20.03 -20.41
N TRP A 207 -2.57 18.78 -20.85
CA TRP A 207 -1.34 18.03 -21.07
C TRP A 207 -0.32 18.99 -21.70
N TYR A 208 0.72 19.36 -20.95
CA TYR A 208 1.63 20.49 -21.23
C TYR A 208 2.35 20.43 -22.61
N PHE A 209 2.09 19.39 -23.41
CA PHE A 209 2.92 19.00 -24.53
C PHE A 209 2.10 18.39 -25.67
N ASN A 210 1.12 19.14 -26.18
CA ASN A 210 0.41 18.79 -27.41
C ASN A 210 1.03 19.41 -28.69
N SER A 211 2.27 19.93 -28.63
CA SER A 211 2.84 20.69 -29.75
C SER A 211 4.21 20.24 -30.28
N GLY A 212 4.82 19.15 -29.78
CA GLY A 212 6.09 18.64 -30.32
C GLY A 212 6.25 17.13 -30.13
N SER A 213 6.72 16.42 -31.17
CA SER A 213 6.89 14.95 -31.14
C SER A 213 7.87 14.48 -30.07
N GLY A 214 8.95 15.24 -29.81
CA GLY A 214 9.99 14.86 -28.84
C GLY A 214 9.53 14.86 -27.39
N SER A 215 8.55 15.69 -27.03
CA SER A 215 8.06 15.75 -25.66
C SER A 215 7.13 14.60 -25.29
N LEU A 216 6.38 14.08 -26.25
CA LEU A 216 5.48 12.95 -26.03
C LEU A 216 6.28 11.65 -25.81
N ASP A 217 7.37 11.47 -26.56
CA ASP A 217 8.28 10.32 -26.41
C ASP A 217 8.93 10.29 -25.02
N CYS A 218 9.33 11.45 -24.49
CA CYS A 218 9.88 11.56 -23.13
C CYS A 218 8.85 11.13 -22.08
N GLN A 219 7.61 11.63 -22.17
CA GLN A 219 6.54 11.25 -21.25
C GLN A 219 6.21 9.76 -21.29
N ILE A 220 6.12 9.19 -22.50
CA ILE A 220 5.89 7.76 -22.68
C ILE A 220 7.01 6.95 -22.03
N SER A 221 8.26 7.40 -22.20
CA SER A 221 9.43 6.76 -21.58
C SER A 221 9.35 6.79 -20.05
N TRP A 222 8.96 7.93 -19.47
CA TRP A 222 8.78 8.04 -18.01
C TRP A 222 7.69 7.10 -17.51
N MET A 223 6.51 7.11 -18.16
CA MET A 223 5.39 6.25 -17.77
C MET A 223 5.78 4.77 -17.82
N ARG A 224 6.45 4.32 -18.90
CA ARG A 224 6.87 2.92 -19.06
C ARG A 224 7.89 2.45 -18.04
N GLU A 225 8.69 3.36 -17.50
CA GLU A 225 9.70 3.05 -16.49
C GLU A 225 9.10 2.87 -15.08
N LEU A 226 7.96 3.50 -14.76
CA LEU A 226 7.38 3.44 -13.40
C LEU A 226 7.08 2.01 -12.92
N PRO A 227 6.47 1.12 -13.71
CA PRO A 227 6.27 -0.26 -13.28
C PRO A 227 7.58 -1.02 -13.06
N GLN A 228 8.61 -0.77 -13.88
CA GLN A 228 9.92 -1.43 -13.72
C GLN A 228 10.63 -0.93 -12.47
N LEU A 229 10.57 0.37 -12.21
CA LEU A 229 11.10 0.98 -11.00
C LEU A 229 10.41 0.41 -9.74
N LEU A 230 9.09 0.21 -9.80
CA LEU A 230 8.35 -0.42 -8.71
C LEU A 230 8.81 -1.86 -8.44
N ILE A 231 9.05 -2.66 -9.49
CA ILE A 231 9.59 -4.03 -9.38
C ILE A 231 10.99 -4.03 -8.77
N GLN A 232 11.85 -3.08 -9.16
CA GLN A 232 13.23 -3.00 -8.67
C GLN A 232 13.30 -2.54 -7.20
N LEU A 233 12.46 -1.58 -6.81
CA LEU A 233 12.42 -1.06 -5.44
C LEU A 233 11.78 -2.06 -4.48
N GLY A 234 10.63 -2.63 -4.86
CA GLY A 234 9.85 -3.57 -4.04
C GLY A 234 9.70 -3.11 -2.59
N ASP A 235 9.71 -4.07 -1.67
CA ASP A 235 9.65 -3.84 -0.21
C ASP A 235 10.95 -3.30 0.40
N LYS A 236 12.06 -3.34 -0.33
CA LYS A 236 13.37 -2.88 0.17
C LYS A 236 13.40 -1.37 0.38
N HIS A 237 12.55 -0.63 -0.33
CA HIS A 237 12.51 0.83 -0.31
C HIS A 237 11.06 1.36 -0.26
N PRO A 238 10.34 1.18 0.87
CA PRO A 238 8.90 1.41 0.95
C PRO A 238 8.49 2.87 0.66
N THR A 239 9.27 3.85 1.11
CA THR A 239 9.01 5.27 0.83
C THR A 239 9.11 5.61 -0.66
N SER A 240 10.07 4.98 -1.34
CA SER A 240 10.31 5.17 -2.78
C SER A 240 9.23 4.49 -3.61
N SER A 241 8.91 3.23 -3.28
CA SER A 241 7.82 2.47 -3.89
C SER A 241 6.48 3.18 -3.71
N GLN A 242 6.25 3.82 -2.55
CA GLN A 242 5.06 4.62 -2.30
C GLN A 242 4.97 5.84 -3.23
N ALA A 243 6.07 6.56 -3.46
CA ALA A 243 6.08 7.70 -4.39
C ALA A 243 5.73 7.26 -5.81
N VAL A 244 6.31 6.13 -6.26
CA VAL A 244 6.01 5.54 -7.57
C VAL A 244 4.53 5.14 -7.67
N LEU A 245 3.99 4.43 -6.67
CA LEU A 245 2.59 4.04 -6.65
C LEU A 245 1.63 5.23 -6.64
N ARG A 246 1.96 6.33 -5.94
CA ARG A 246 1.17 7.57 -5.96
C ARG A 246 1.15 8.20 -7.35
N LEU A 247 2.28 8.21 -8.05
CA LEU A 247 2.35 8.72 -9.42
C LEU A 247 1.54 7.84 -10.38
N ILE A 248 1.68 6.52 -10.29
CA ILE A 248 0.90 5.55 -11.08
C ILE A 248 -0.60 5.71 -10.82
N LEU A 249 -1.01 5.88 -9.56
CA LEU A 249 -2.40 6.14 -9.17
C LEU A 249 -2.97 7.35 -9.90
N ARG A 250 -2.23 8.47 -9.88
CA ARG A 250 -2.68 9.70 -10.55
C ARG A 250 -2.70 9.52 -12.06
N LEU A 251 -1.71 8.87 -12.65
CA LEU A 251 -1.70 8.60 -14.10
C LEU A 251 -2.88 7.72 -14.54
N GLY A 252 -3.22 6.70 -13.75
CA GLY A 252 -4.37 5.83 -14.00
C GLY A 252 -5.73 6.53 -13.89
N GLN A 253 -5.79 7.77 -13.43
CA GLN A 253 -7.02 8.58 -13.43
C GLN A 253 -7.19 9.42 -14.70
N TYR A 254 -6.10 9.66 -15.46
CA TYR A 254 -6.11 10.62 -16.57
C TYR A 254 -5.57 10.06 -17.89
N SER A 255 -4.76 9.00 -17.90
CA SER A 255 -3.95 8.59 -19.07
C SER A 255 -4.39 7.28 -19.70
N SER A 256 -4.64 7.30 -21.02
CA SER A 256 -4.83 6.09 -21.83
C SER A 256 -3.58 5.22 -21.97
N GLU A 257 -2.38 5.78 -21.70
CA GLU A 257 -1.13 5.00 -21.70
C GLU A 257 -1.04 4.04 -20.48
N TYR A 258 -1.95 4.17 -19.51
CA TYR A 258 -2.07 3.22 -18.40
C TYR A 258 -2.30 1.79 -18.88
N ASP A 259 -3.07 1.59 -19.96
CA ASP A 259 -3.37 0.27 -20.51
C ASP A 259 -2.10 -0.48 -20.94
N ARG A 260 -1.07 0.25 -21.41
CA ARG A 260 0.22 -0.35 -21.79
C ARG A 260 1.07 -0.73 -20.59
N MET A 261 0.87 -0.09 -19.43
CA MET A 261 1.57 -0.41 -18.18
C MET A 261 0.98 -1.63 -17.48
N GLN A 262 -0.26 -2.03 -17.79
CA GLN A 262 -0.99 -3.09 -17.09
C GLN A 262 -0.24 -4.42 -17.06
N ASN A 263 0.44 -4.83 -18.13
CA ASN A 263 1.19 -6.09 -18.15
C ASN A 263 2.36 -6.10 -17.15
N SER A 264 3.05 -4.98 -17.00
CA SER A 264 4.17 -4.86 -16.06
C SER A 264 3.67 -4.75 -14.62
N LEU A 265 2.57 -4.04 -14.40
CA LEU A 265 1.89 -3.99 -13.11
C LEU A 265 1.35 -5.36 -12.69
N LYS A 266 0.74 -6.10 -13.63
CA LYS A 266 0.31 -7.48 -13.41
C LYS A 266 1.48 -8.36 -12.98
N LYS A 267 2.64 -8.23 -13.64
CA LYS A 267 3.86 -8.95 -13.22
C LYS A 267 4.29 -8.59 -11.80
N PHE A 268 4.31 -7.30 -11.44
CA PHE A 268 4.62 -6.87 -10.08
C PHE A 268 3.66 -7.52 -9.07
N TYR A 269 2.35 -7.45 -9.32
CA TYR A 269 1.39 -8.00 -8.40
C TYR A 269 1.38 -9.54 -8.34
N SER A 270 1.69 -10.23 -9.44
CA SER A 270 1.82 -11.68 -9.47
C SER A 270 3.03 -12.17 -8.66
N ILE A 271 4.19 -11.50 -8.76
CA ILE A 271 5.41 -11.87 -8.01
C ILE A 271 5.13 -11.87 -6.50
N HIS A 272 4.49 -10.81 -5.99
CA HIS A 272 4.21 -10.70 -4.55
C HIS A 272 3.03 -11.56 -4.09
N SER A 273 2.19 -12.04 -5.02
CA SER A 273 1.13 -13.02 -4.73
C SER A 273 1.64 -14.47 -4.74
N GLU A 274 2.71 -14.79 -5.47
CA GLU A 274 3.24 -16.15 -5.64
C GLU A 274 4.38 -16.47 -4.66
N GLU A 275 5.25 -15.50 -4.36
CA GLU A 275 6.46 -15.73 -3.56
C GLU A 275 6.23 -15.64 -2.04
N GLY A 276 5.04 -15.24 -1.59
CA GLY A 276 4.72 -15.16 -0.15
C GLY A 276 5.57 -14.13 0.62
N HIS A 277 6.20 -13.18 -0.09
CA HIS A 277 6.84 -12.03 0.54
C HIS A 277 5.76 -11.16 1.19
N GLU A 278 5.87 -10.96 2.51
CA GLU A 278 4.96 -10.14 3.30
C GLU A 278 5.10 -8.67 2.88
N LEU A 279 4.27 -8.25 1.91
CA LEU A 279 4.10 -6.83 1.59
C LEU A 279 3.67 -6.07 2.85
N ASP A 280 4.36 -4.97 3.15
CA ASP A 280 3.99 -4.08 4.24
C ASP A 280 2.52 -3.59 4.11
N GLU A 281 1.84 -3.37 5.24
CA GLU A 281 0.41 -2.97 5.27
C GLU A 281 0.15 -1.75 4.38
N PHE A 282 1.06 -0.77 4.41
CA PHE A 282 0.92 0.45 3.62
C PHE A 282 1.08 0.19 2.12
N MET A 283 1.97 -0.72 1.72
CA MET A 283 2.17 -1.06 0.31
C MET A 283 0.93 -1.77 -0.23
N LEU A 284 0.42 -2.75 0.51
CA LEU A 284 -0.78 -3.52 0.17
C LEU A 284 -2.01 -2.63 0.00
N ARG A 285 -2.24 -1.70 0.94
CA ARG A 285 -3.30 -0.69 0.83
C ARG A 285 -3.12 0.17 -0.41
N ARG A 286 -1.90 0.61 -0.72
CA ARG A 286 -1.64 1.45 -1.88
C ARG A 286 -1.87 0.70 -3.21
N VAL A 287 -1.53 -0.59 -3.26
CA VAL A 287 -1.84 -1.47 -4.39
C VAL A 287 -3.34 -1.56 -4.63
N ILE A 288 -4.13 -1.78 -3.56
CA ILE A 288 -5.60 -1.83 -3.65
C ILE A 288 -6.16 -0.48 -4.15
N GLU A 289 -5.64 0.65 -3.65
CA GLU A 289 -6.05 1.99 -4.09
C GLU A 289 -5.76 2.25 -5.57
N VAL A 290 -4.55 1.90 -6.04
CA VAL A 290 -4.16 2.02 -7.46
C VAL A 290 -5.10 1.19 -8.32
N LEU A 291 -5.24 -0.09 -8.00
CA LEU A 291 -6.08 -1.02 -8.76
C LEU A 291 -7.54 -0.53 -8.81
N HIS A 292 -8.11 -0.15 -7.67
CA HIS A 292 -9.49 0.30 -7.60
C HIS A 292 -9.72 1.59 -8.39
N SER A 293 -8.76 2.52 -8.36
CA SER A 293 -8.86 3.77 -9.11
C SER A 293 -8.76 3.54 -10.61
N SER A 294 -7.85 2.67 -11.06
CA SER A 294 -7.75 2.27 -12.46
C SER A 294 -9.00 1.54 -12.96
N TYR A 295 -9.63 0.74 -12.10
CA TYR A 295 -10.95 0.18 -12.37
C TYR A 295 -12.02 1.27 -12.55
N CYS A 296 -12.10 2.23 -11.62
CA CYS A 296 -13.06 3.33 -11.68
C CYS A 296 -12.88 4.23 -12.93
N ALA A 297 -11.65 4.36 -13.41
CA ALA A 297 -11.32 5.08 -14.65
C ALA A 297 -11.61 4.27 -15.94
N GLY A 298 -12.03 3.00 -15.82
CA GLY A 298 -12.41 2.16 -16.94
C GLY A 298 -11.27 1.38 -17.62
N HIS A 299 -10.07 1.39 -17.02
CA HIS A 299 -8.91 0.69 -17.57
C HIS A 299 -8.93 -0.81 -17.30
N ILE A 300 -9.58 -1.25 -16.22
CA ILE A 300 -9.58 -2.65 -15.77
C ILE A 300 -10.98 -3.23 -15.94
N GLN A 301 -11.07 -4.42 -16.53
CA GLN A 301 -12.33 -5.15 -16.60
C GLN A 301 -12.80 -5.57 -15.20
N ILE A 302 -14.11 -5.58 -14.97
CA ILE A 302 -14.67 -5.97 -13.67
C ILE A 302 -14.24 -7.38 -13.24
N SER A 303 -14.11 -8.31 -14.20
CA SER A 303 -13.64 -9.68 -13.93
C SER A 303 -12.21 -9.70 -13.38
N ASP A 304 -11.30 -8.93 -13.97
CA ASP A 304 -9.90 -8.86 -13.57
C ASP A 304 -9.75 -8.16 -12.21
N HIS A 305 -10.51 -7.08 -12.00
CA HIS A 305 -10.51 -6.35 -10.72
C HIS A 305 -11.01 -7.23 -9.56
N VAL A 306 -12.17 -7.88 -9.74
CA VAL A 306 -12.73 -8.78 -8.71
C VAL A 306 -11.83 -10.00 -8.51
N SER A 307 -11.33 -10.61 -9.60
CA SER A 307 -10.42 -11.76 -9.51
C SER A 307 -9.16 -11.42 -8.72
N PHE A 308 -8.56 -10.26 -8.96
CA PHE A 308 -7.38 -9.82 -8.24
C PHE A 308 -7.65 -9.63 -6.74
N LEU A 309 -8.69 -8.86 -6.40
CA LEU A 309 -9.05 -8.59 -5.00
C LEU A 309 -9.37 -9.89 -4.25
N MET A 310 -10.10 -10.81 -4.89
CA MET A 310 -10.40 -12.11 -4.29
C MET A 310 -9.16 -13.00 -4.16
N THR A 311 -8.25 -12.99 -5.14
CA THR A 311 -6.98 -13.72 -5.06
C THR A 311 -6.16 -13.25 -3.86
N LEU A 312 -6.12 -11.94 -3.62
CA LEU A 312 -5.43 -11.35 -2.48
C LEU A 312 -5.98 -11.90 -1.15
N ILE A 313 -7.31 -12.00 -1.01
CA ILE A 313 -7.95 -12.61 0.18
C ILE A 313 -7.66 -14.11 0.28
N CYS A 314 -7.76 -14.83 -0.83
CA CYS A 314 -7.69 -16.29 -0.84
C CYS A 314 -6.27 -16.82 -0.65
N ARG A 315 -5.26 -16.06 -1.07
CA ARG A 315 -3.85 -16.49 -1.06
C ARG A 315 -2.99 -15.84 0.01
N PHE A 316 -3.49 -14.82 0.71
CA PHE A 316 -2.76 -14.25 1.84
C PHE A 316 -2.51 -15.32 2.91
N LYS A 317 -1.29 -15.38 3.43
CA LYS A 317 -0.89 -16.31 4.49
C LYS A 317 -0.61 -15.50 5.76
N PRO A 318 -1.58 -15.34 6.66
CA PRO A 318 -1.33 -14.67 7.94
C PRO A 318 -0.44 -15.56 8.81
N SER A 319 0.63 -14.98 9.35
CA SER A 319 1.54 -15.59 10.31
C SER A 319 1.19 -15.10 11.73
N PRO A 320 1.11 -15.98 12.75
CA PRO A 320 1.06 -17.45 12.70
C PRO A 320 -0.29 -18.01 12.19
N GLU A 321 -0.29 -19.26 11.70
CA GLU A 321 -1.49 -19.95 11.21
C GLU A 321 -2.46 -20.39 12.33
N SER A 322 -2.02 -20.32 13.59
CA SER A 322 -2.85 -20.59 14.77
C SER A 322 -3.68 -19.36 15.17
N ILE A 323 -4.85 -19.60 15.78
CA ILE A 323 -5.71 -18.56 16.36
C ILE A 323 -5.06 -17.95 17.63
N SER A 324 -3.92 -18.46 18.08
CA SER A 324 -3.26 -18.04 19.31
C SER A 324 -2.85 -16.56 19.28
N TYR A 325 -3.28 -15.85 20.32
CA TYR A 325 -2.90 -14.46 20.56
C TYR A 325 -1.56 -14.45 21.32
N PRO A 326 -0.58 -13.62 20.93
CA PRO A 326 0.63 -13.46 21.72
C PRO A 326 0.27 -12.89 23.10
N THR A 327 0.49 -13.68 24.14
CA THR A 327 0.18 -13.34 25.54
C THR A 327 1.16 -12.34 26.15
N LYS A 328 2.15 -11.84 25.41
CA LYS A 328 3.12 -10.82 25.87
C LYS A 328 3.45 -9.80 24.79
N GLU A 329 3.58 -8.54 25.21
CA GLU A 329 4.04 -7.39 24.39
C GLU A 329 5.43 -7.60 23.76
N THR A 330 6.18 -8.63 24.17
CA THR A 330 7.48 -8.99 23.57
C THR A 330 7.37 -9.79 22.27
N ASP A 331 6.20 -10.36 21.93
CA ASP A 331 5.96 -11.13 20.69
C ASP A 331 5.20 -10.33 19.62
N ALA A 332 5.11 -8.99 19.79
CA ALA A 332 4.50 -8.06 18.83
C ALA A 332 5.24 -7.98 17.47
N SER A 333 6.25 -8.81 17.25
CA SER A 333 7.18 -8.76 16.13
C SER A 333 6.61 -9.37 14.83
N ILE A 334 5.64 -10.31 14.87
CA ILE A 334 5.26 -11.06 13.66
C ILE A 334 3.79 -11.54 13.71
N CYS A 335 2.82 -10.62 13.77
CA CYS A 335 1.40 -11.00 13.64
C CYS A 335 0.71 -10.14 12.56
N ASN A 336 0.53 -10.73 11.38
CA ASN A 336 -0.05 -10.04 10.22
C ASN A 336 -1.58 -10.01 10.23
N HIS A 337 -2.22 -10.41 11.33
CA HIS A 337 -3.67 -10.48 11.46
C HIS A 337 -4.32 -9.10 11.40
N GLY A 338 -3.68 -8.08 11.98
CA GLY A 338 -4.12 -6.68 11.89
C GLY A 338 -4.14 -6.20 10.44
N THR A 339 -3.03 -6.42 9.72
CA THR A 339 -2.87 -6.12 8.30
C THR A 339 -3.92 -6.82 7.45
N PHE A 340 -4.12 -8.12 7.66
CA PHE A 340 -5.10 -8.90 6.89
C PHE A 340 -6.55 -8.46 7.15
N LYS A 341 -6.88 -8.09 8.39
CA LYS A 341 -8.19 -7.54 8.77
C LYS A 341 -8.42 -6.16 8.12
N SER A 342 -7.41 -5.29 8.16
CA SER A 342 -7.39 -3.97 7.51
C SER A 342 -7.61 -4.12 6.00
N MET A 343 -6.83 -5.00 5.37
CA MET A 343 -6.94 -5.34 3.95
C MET A 343 -8.32 -5.88 3.57
N THR A 344 -8.86 -6.84 4.33
CA THR A 344 -10.20 -7.40 4.08
C THR A 344 -11.28 -6.31 4.10
N SER A 345 -11.14 -5.33 5.00
CA SER A 345 -12.06 -4.20 5.12
C SER A 345 -11.95 -3.26 3.92
N ASP A 346 -10.73 -2.95 3.47
CA ASP A 346 -10.47 -2.12 2.29
C ASP A 346 -11.02 -2.78 1.02
N ILE A 347 -10.79 -4.08 0.83
CA ILE A 347 -11.31 -4.85 -0.30
C ILE A 347 -12.84 -4.87 -0.29
N SER A 348 -13.44 -5.12 0.87
CA SER A 348 -14.91 -5.11 1.03
C SER A 348 -15.49 -3.75 0.68
N ALA A 349 -14.84 -2.66 1.12
CA ALA A 349 -15.24 -1.30 0.78
C ALA A 349 -15.14 -1.04 -0.74
N CYS A 350 -14.05 -1.45 -1.38
CA CYS A 350 -13.89 -1.36 -2.84
C CYS A 350 -15.01 -2.09 -3.58
N LEU A 351 -15.28 -3.36 -3.24
CA LEU A 351 -16.33 -4.16 -3.87
C LEU A 351 -17.73 -3.56 -3.67
N SER A 352 -18.02 -3.01 -2.49
CA SER A 352 -19.33 -2.41 -2.17
C SER A 352 -19.65 -1.14 -2.96
N ARG A 353 -18.62 -0.48 -3.51
CA ARG A 353 -18.73 0.74 -4.33
C ARG A 353 -18.91 0.43 -5.82
N ILE A 354 -18.77 -0.83 -6.23
CA ILE A 354 -18.91 -1.23 -7.63
C ILE A 354 -20.39 -1.26 -8.01
N GLY A 355 -20.78 -0.40 -8.97
CA GLY A 355 -22.03 -0.40 -9.73
C GLY A 355 -23.22 -1.17 -9.13
N ASP A 356 -23.67 -2.20 -9.85
CA ASP A 356 -24.78 -3.06 -9.42
C ASP A 356 -24.32 -4.06 -8.36
N LYS A 357 -24.71 -3.79 -7.11
CA LYS A 357 -24.39 -4.63 -5.94
C LYS A 357 -24.89 -6.06 -6.06
N SER A 358 -25.93 -6.35 -6.84
CA SER A 358 -26.46 -7.71 -7.02
C SER A 358 -25.59 -8.52 -7.97
N LEU A 359 -25.12 -7.92 -9.06
CA LEU A 359 -24.20 -8.57 -9.98
C LEU A 359 -22.82 -8.80 -9.34
N VAL A 360 -22.31 -7.81 -8.63
CA VAL A 360 -21.04 -7.93 -7.88
C VAL A 360 -21.13 -9.04 -6.85
N PHE A 361 -22.25 -9.12 -6.13
CA PHE A 361 -22.52 -10.21 -5.19
C PHE A 361 -22.45 -11.57 -5.88
N LEU A 362 -23.15 -11.77 -7.01
CA LEU A 362 -23.15 -13.06 -7.74
C LEU A 362 -21.75 -13.47 -8.22
N ILE A 363 -20.95 -12.52 -8.70
CA ILE A 363 -19.57 -12.80 -9.15
C ILE A 363 -18.71 -13.22 -7.95
N VAL A 364 -18.75 -12.47 -6.86
CA VAL A 364 -17.95 -12.73 -5.66
C VAL A 364 -18.40 -14.01 -4.95
N GLU A 365 -19.71 -14.23 -4.84
CA GLU A 365 -20.33 -15.44 -4.29
C GLU A 365 -19.79 -16.68 -5.00
N ARG A 366 -19.81 -16.70 -6.33
CA ARG A 366 -19.28 -17.83 -7.11
C ARG A 366 -17.81 -18.13 -6.80
N VAL A 367 -16.97 -17.10 -6.75
CA VAL A 367 -15.53 -17.26 -6.43
C VAL A 367 -15.37 -17.81 -5.00
N ILE A 368 -16.12 -17.30 -4.03
CA ILE A 368 -16.08 -17.78 -2.64
C ILE A 368 -16.50 -19.24 -2.54
N LEU A 369 -17.59 -19.64 -3.22
CA LEU A 369 -18.04 -21.03 -3.24
C LEU A 369 -16.97 -21.96 -3.82
N GLU A 370 -16.37 -21.59 -4.95
CA GLU A 370 -15.27 -22.35 -5.57
C GLU A 370 -14.09 -22.49 -4.59
N GLN A 371 -13.71 -21.43 -3.88
CA GLN A 371 -12.61 -21.47 -2.91
C GLN A 371 -12.96 -22.27 -1.64
N MET A 372 -14.19 -22.22 -1.14
CA MET A 372 -14.63 -23.01 0.02
C MET A 372 -14.52 -24.52 -0.23
N THR A 373 -14.74 -24.98 -1.47
CA THR A 373 -14.52 -26.41 -1.82
C THR A 373 -13.07 -26.86 -1.65
N LEU A 374 -12.11 -25.94 -1.72
CA LEU A 374 -10.68 -26.19 -1.53
C LEU A 374 -10.27 -26.20 -0.05
N LYS A 375 -11.20 -25.98 0.89
CA LYS A 375 -10.95 -25.91 2.34
C LYS A 375 -9.81 -24.94 2.71
N PRO A 376 -10.03 -23.63 2.55
CA PRO A 376 -9.03 -22.61 2.89
C PRO A 376 -8.76 -22.57 4.39
N SER A 377 -7.67 -21.90 4.79
CA SER A 377 -7.37 -21.64 6.20
C SER A 377 -8.50 -20.86 6.88
N LEU A 378 -8.59 -20.96 8.21
CA LEU A 378 -9.66 -20.30 8.99
C LEU A 378 -9.67 -18.78 8.81
N HIS A 379 -8.48 -18.17 8.68
CA HIS A 379 -8.36 -16.74 8.42
C HIS A 379 -8.96 -16.36 7.07
N ASN A 380 -8.61 -17.09 6.01
CA ASN A 380 -9.03 -16.79 4.65
C ASN A 380 -10.54 -17.07 4.51
N ALA A 381 -11.03 -18.15 5.12
CA ALA A 381 -12.46 -18.44 5.21
C ALA A 381 -13.22 -17.30 5.92
N CYS A 382 -12.72 -16.82 7.06
CA CYS A 382 -13.32 -15.70 7.79
C CYS A 382 -13.37 -14.43 6.94
N ALA A 383 -12.28 -14.10 6.25
CA ALA A 383 -12.21 -12.92 5.39
C ALA A 383 -13.20 -13.01 4.22
N MET A 384 -13.30 -14.18 3.55
CA MET A 384 -14.29 -14.42 2.50
C MET A 384 -15.72 -14.25 3.02
N LEU A 385 -16.06 -14.85 4.18
CA LEU A 385 -17.37 -14.71 4.79
C LEU A 385 -17.70 -13.24 5.13
N ARG A 386 -16.71 -12.47 5.59
CA ARG A 386 -16.86 -11.03 5.86
C ARG A 386 -17.14 -10.23 4.59
N VAL A 387 -16.43 -10.50 3.49
CA VAL A 387 -16.73 -9.88 2.19
C VAL A 387 -18.16 -10.19 1.77
N LEU A 388 -18.57 -11.45 1.88
CA LEU A 388 -19.91 -11.88 1.51
C LEU A 388 -20.99 -11.15 2.32
N VAL A 389 -20.83 -11.05 3.64
CA VAL A 389 -21.74 -10.32 4.53
C VAL A 389 -21.82 -8.83 4.20
N VAL A 390 -20.68 -8.18 3.88
CA VAL A 390 -20.68 -6.75 3.52
C VAL A 390 -21.46 -6.50 2.22
N LEU A 391 -21.38 -7.43 1.27
CA LEU A 391 -22.12 -7.33 0.00
C LEU A 391 -23.61 -7.71 0.14
N ASP A 392 -23.95 -8.56 1.11
CA ASP A 392 -25.31 -9.03 1.41
C ASP A 392 -26.07 -8.12 2.40
N ALA A 393 -26.04 -6.81 2.17
CA ALA A 393 -26.59 -5.80 3.11
C ALA A 393 -28.15 -5.74 3.19
N LYS A 394 -28.88 -6.69 2.61
CA LYS A 394 -30.35 -6.84 2.60
C LYS A 394 -30.68 -8.35 2.75
N PRO A 395 -31.91 -8.77 3.14
CA PRO A 395 -32.20 -10.20 3.36
C PRO A 395 -31.74 -11.06 2.19
N THR A 396 -31.19 -12.23 2.53
CA THR A 396 -30.13 -12.92 1.75
C THR A 396 -30.38 -12.98 0.25
N LYS A 397 -29.41 -12.47 -0.52
CA LYS A 397 -29.33 -12.68 -1.98
C LYS A 397 -28.80 -14.07 -2.37
N LEU A 398 -28.41 -14.88 -1.37
CA LEU A 398 -27.88 -16.22 -1.57
C LEU A 398 -28.86 -17.11 -2.34
N SER A 399 -28.36 -17.78 -3.37
CA SER A 399 -29.13 -18.81 -4.08
C SER A 399 -29.33 -20.06 -3.20
N GLU A 400 -30.31 -20.89 -3.54
CA GLU A 400 -30.56 -22.16 -2.82
C GLU A 400 -29.33 -23.09 -2.87
N GLN A 401 -28.62 -23.14 -4.01
CA GLN A 401 -27.39 -23.91 -4.15
C GLN A 401 -26.27 -23.37 -3.25
N SER A 402 -26.18 -22.04 -3.13
CA SER A 402 -25.21 -21.39 -2.25
C SER A 402 -25.49 -21.68 -0.78
N ILE A 403 -26.76 -21.67 -0.37
CA ILE A 403 -27.17 -22.01 1.00
C ILE A 403 -26.74 -23.43 1.36
N LEU A 404 -26.91 -24.39 0.44
CA LEU A 404 -26.49 -25.78 0.66
C LEU A 404 -24.97 -25.88 0.80
N CYS A 405 -24.21 -25.31 -0.14
CA CYS A 405 -22.75 -25.39 -0.14
C CYS A 405 -22.11 -24.67 1.06
N ILE A 406 -22.59 -23.46 1.38
CA ILE A 406 -22.11 -22.67 2.52
C ILE A 406 -22.53 -23.34 3.83
N GLY A 407 -23.75 -23.87 3.94
CA GLY A 407 -24.22 -24.51 5.18
C GLY A 407 -23.39 -25.72 5.58
N ASP A 408 -23.06 -26.59 4.61
CA ASP A 408 -22.20 -27.75 4.85
C ASP A 408 -20.79 -27.33 5.28
N TYR A 409 -20.24 -26.28 4.68
CA TYR A 409 -18.93 -25.75 5.04
C TYR A 409 -18.93 -25.05 6.42
N LEU A 410 -19.94 -24.23 6.72
CA LEU A 410 -20.03 -23.42 7.95
C LEU A 410 -20.07 -24.28 9.21
N ALA A 411 -20.74 -25.43 9.16
CA ALA A 411 -20.77 -26.36 10.30
C ALA A 411 -19.34 -26.81 10.67
N GLY A 412 -18.55 -27.24 9.68
CA GLY A 412 -17.14 -27.61 9.88
C GLY A 412 -16.28 -26.43 10.32
N TYR A 413 -16.41 -25.29 9.64
CA TYR A 413 -15.68 -24.06 9.97
C TYR A 413 -15.86 -23.64 11.44
N LEU A 414 -17.10 -23.61 11.94
CA LEU A 414 -17.39 -23.22 13.32
C LEU A 414 -16.80 -24.22 14.33
N ILE A 415 -16.87 -25.52 14.02
CA ILE A 415 -16.26 -26.57 14.85
C ILE A 415 -14.74 -26.40 14.88
N ASP A 416 -14.10 -26.16 13.74
CA ASP A 416 -12.65 -25.96 13.64
C ASP A 416 -12.19 -24.72 14.40
N VAL A 417 -12.94 -23.61 14.34
CA VAL A 417 -12.66 -22.40 15.14
C VAL A 417 -12.70 -22.71 16.64
N VAL A 418 -13.75 -23.38 17.12
CA VAL A 418 -13.86 -23.72 18.55
C VAL A 418 -12.79 -24.72 18.97
N HIS A 419 -12.48 -25.70 18.11
CA HIS A 419 -11.46 -26.69 18.39
C HIS A 419 -10.09 -26.05 18.63
N ASN A 420 -9.66 -25.16 17.73
CA ASN A 420 -8.39 -24.42 17.87
C ASN A 420 -8.36 -23.53 19.12
N ILE A 421 -9.51 -22.95 19.51
CA ILE A 421 -9.60 -22.10 20.71
C ILE A 421 -9.57 -22.93 22.00
N LEU A 422 -10.18 -24.12 22.00
CA LEU A 422 -10.22 -25.00 23.18
C LEU A 422 -8.85 -25.61 23.51
N GLU A 423 -7.98 -25.77 22.52
CA GLU A 423 -6.60 -26.24 22.73
C GLU A 423 -5.72 -25.19 23.46
N ASP A 424 -6.09 -23.91 23.38
CA ASP A 424 -5.24 -22.78 23.78
C ASP A 424 -5.38 -22.31 25.25
N ASN A 425 -6.10 -23.04 26.12
CA ASN A 425 -6.22 -22.93 27.60
C ASN A 425 -6.41 -21.54 28.27
N ASP A 426 -6.34 -20.41 27.57
CA ASP A 426 -6.36 -19.05 28.12
C ASP A 426 -7.77 -18.42 28.00
N ALA A 427 -8.48 -18.40 29.13
CA ALA A 427 -9.87 -17.96 29.21
C ALA A 427 -10.12 -16.47 28.91
N ALA A 428 -9.09 -15.61 28.92
CA ALA A 428 -9.21 -14.16 28.72
C ALA A 428 -9.17 -13.74 27.24
N GLY A 429 -8.35 -14.41 26.40
CA GLY A 429 -8.35 -14.21 24.94
C GLY A 429 -9.54 -14.88 24.22
N PHE A 430 -10.20 -15.82 24.90
CA PHE A 430 -11.31 -16.64 24.42
C PHE A 430 -12.48 -15.85 23.79
N VAL A 431 -12.85 -14.70 24.36
CA VAL A 431 -14.06 -13.94 23.94
C VAL A 431 -13.77 -13.00 22.77
N GLU A 432 -12.60 -12.37 22.75
CA GLU A 432 -12.26 -11.39 21.71
C GLU A 432 -11.84 -12.10 20.40
N ALA A 433 -11.09 -13.20 20.51
CA ALA A 433 -10.72 -14.09 19.42
C ALA A 433 -11.94 -14.67 18.69
N SER A 434 -12.83 -15.32 19.45
CA SER A 434 -14.02 -15.99 18.91
C SER A 434 -14.96 -15.00 18.21
N SER A 435 -15.07 -13.76 18.72
CA SER A 435 -15.92 -12.74 18.12
C SER A 435 -15.56 -12.46 16.66
N TYR A 436 -14.26 -12.46 16.30
CA TYR A 436 -13.84 -12.17 14.93
C TYR A 436 -14.31 -13.23 13.93
N TYR A 437 -14.27 -14.51 14.29
CA TYR A 437 -14.64 -15.62 13.42
C TYR A 437 -16.15 -15.92 13.41
N PHE A 438 -16.84 -15.68 14.52
CA PHE A 438 -18.27 -16.00 14.66
C PHE A 438 -19.21 -14.92 14.09
N VAL A 439 -18.83 -13.63 14.20
CA VAL A 439 -19.67 -12.52 13.75
C VAL A 439 -20.17 -12.65 12.31
N PRO A 440 -19.36 -12.98 11.28
CA PRO A 440 -19.89 -13.12 9.93
C PRO A 440 -20.93 -14.25 9.82
N CYS A 441 -20.77 -15.36 10.54
CA CYS A 441 -21.75 -16.44 10.58
C CYS A 441 -23.06 -15.99 11.22
N PHE A 442 -23.00 -15.19 12.29
CA PHE A 442 -24.20 -14.67 12.96
C PHE A 442 -25.02 -13.78 12.04
N PHE A 443 -24.37 -12.91 11.25
CA PHE A 443 -25.07 -12.12 10.24
C PHE A 443 -25.75 -12.99 9.18
N LEU A 444 -25.10 -14.07 8.73
CA LEU A 444 -25.69 -14.99 7.76
C LEU A 444 -26.88 -15.77 8.33
N PHE A 445 -26.83 -16.17 9.61
CA PHE A 445 -27.93 -16.86 10.28
C PHE A 445 -29.13 -15.97 10.56
N ASP A 446 -28.89 -14.72 10.95
CA ASP A 446 -29.93 -13.69 11.10
C ASP A 446 -30.61 -13.39 9.75
N SER A 447 -29.83 -13.44 8.66
CA SER A 447 -30.32 -13.16 7.32
C SER A 447 -31.03 -14.36 6.66
N SER A 448 -30.62 -15.60 6.97
CA SER A 448 -31.19 -16.84 6.43
C SER A 448 -31.41 -17.91 7.49
N HIS A 449 -32.66 -18.01 7.93
CA HIS A 449 -33.16 -19.06 8.81
C HIS A 449 -32.92 -20.47 8.27
N ARG A 450 -33.05 -20.66 6.95
CA ARG A 450 -32.80 -21.95 6.30
C ARG A 450 -31.33 -22.36 6.36
N LEU A 451 -30.40 -21.41 6.23
CA LEU A 451 -28.97 -21.67 6.39
C LEU A 451 -28.66 -22.11 7.82
N PHE A 452 -29.25 -21.43 8.81
CA PHE A 452 -29.06 -21.78 10.22
C PHE A 452 -29.59 -23.19 10.54
N GLU A 453 -30.80 -23.52 10.07
CA GLU A 453 -31.38 -24.85 10.21
C GLU A 453 -30.48 -25.94 9.60
N LEU A 454 -29.95 -25.69 8.40
CA LEU A 454 -29.05 -26.63 7.73
C LEU A 454 -27.77 -26.86 8.55
N VAL A 455 -27.16 -25.80 9.10
CA VAL A 455 -25.97 -25.93 9.95
C VAL A 455 -26.24 -26.79 11.18
N LEU A 456 -27.39 -26.60 11.86
CA LEU A 456 -27.77 -27.44 13.00
C LEU A 456 -27.97 -28.91 12.61
N LYS A 457 -28.64 -29.16 11.49
CA LYS A 457 -28.83 -30.53 10.95
C LYS A 457 -27.50 -31.18 10.56
N THR A 458 -26.61 -30.42 9.94
CA THR A 458 -25.26 -30.90 9.59
C THR A 458 -24.46 -31.23 10.84
N MET A 459 -24.49 -30.41 11.89
CA MET A 459 -23.86 -30.73 13.18
C MET A 459 -24.42 -32.02 13.81
N ALA A 460 -25.74 -32.21 13.78
CA ALA A 460 -26.34 -33.45 14.27
C ALA A 460 -25.90 -34.68 13.45
N SER A 461 -25.85 -34.55 12.12
CA SER A 461 -25.40 -35.61 11.22
C SER A 461 -23.92 -35.96 11.44
N LEU A 462 -23.08 -34.98 11.77
CA LEU A 462 -21.66 -35.17 12.08
C LEU A 462 -21.47 -36.02 13.33
N ILE A 463 -22.29 -35.81 14.37
CA ILE A 463 -22.27 -36.65 15.58
C ILE A 463 -22.58 -38.11 15.22
N HIS A 464 -23.63 -38.34 14.41
CA HIS A 464 -23.97 -39.69 13.97
C HIS A 464 -22.85 -40.33 13.14
N LYS A 465 -22.27 -39.58 12.20
CA LYS A 465 -21.14 -40.05 11.37
C LYS A 465 -19.92 -40.44 12.21
N LEU A 466 -19.53 -39.58 13.16
CA LEU A 466 -18.42 -39.87 14.08
C LEU A 466 -18.72 -41.08 14.97
N SER A 467 -19.98 -41.28 15.34
CA SER A 467 -20.40 -42.46 16.12
C SER A 467 -20.27 -43.74 15.29
N THR A 468 -20.65 -43.71 14.01
CA THR A 468 -20.49 -44.86 13.11
C THR A 468 -19.03 -45.21 12.82
N SER A 469 -18.13 -44.23 12.73
CA SER A 469 -16.69 -44.52 12.53
C SER A 469 -16.02 -45.11 13.75
N VAL A 470 -16.50 -44.79 14.96
CA VAL A 470 -16.02 -45.42 16.20
C VAL A 470 -16.38 -46.91 16.26
N LEU A 471 -17.55 -47.28 15.72
CA LEU A 471 -17.98 -48.70 15.64
C LEU A 471 -17.11 -49.54 14.67
N SER A 472 -16.36 -48.90 13.77
CA SER A 472 -15.41 -49.57 12.87
C SER A 472 -13.99 -49.80 13.46
N ASN A 473 -13.77 -49.53 14.75
CA ASN A 473 -12.52 -49.80 15.49
C ASN A 473 -11.25 -49.11 14.95
N GLU A 474 -11.30 -47.79 14.75
CA GLU A 474 -10.08 -46.98 14.59
C GLU A 474 -9.75 -46.29 15.93
N ASP A 475 -8.62 -46.59 16.58
CA ASP A 475 -8.30 -46.05 17.93
C ASP A 475 -8.25 -44.50 17.98
N ASP A 476 -7.90 -43.83 16.87
CA ASP A 476 -7.91 -42.36 16.74
C ASP A 476 -9.34 -41.77 16.70
N SER A 477 -10.34 -42.58 16.34
CA SER A 477 -11.73 -42.11 16.15
C SER A 477 -12.44 -41.78 17.45
N ALA A 478 -12.08 -42.42 18.57
CA ALA A 478 -12.71 -42.19 19.87
C ALA A 478 -12.34 -40.82 20.47
N LEU A 479 -11.08 -40.42 20.34
CA LEU A 479 -10.62 -39.07 20.74
C LEU A 479 -11.29 -38.01 19.87
N ARG A 480 -11.34 -38.22 18.56
CA ARG A 480 -12.00 -37.32 17.59
C ARG A 480 -13.50 -37.18 17.82
N LEU A 481 -14.19 -38.24 18.25
CA LEU A 481 -15.59 -38.18 18.64
C LEU A 481 -15.77 -37.29 19.88
N SER A 482 -14.93 -37.48 20.91
CA SER A 482 -15.05 -36.71 22.16
C SER A 482 -14.72 -35.23 21.98
N SER A 483 -13.66 -34.90 21.23
CA SER A 483 -13.30 -33.50 20.92
C SER A 483 -14.30 -32.86 19.96
N GLY A 484 -14.80 -33.60 18.97
CA GLY A 484 -15.84 -33.12 18.05
C GLY A 484 -17.14 -32.76 18.77
N ILE A 485 -17.61 -33.60 19.71
CA ILE A 485 -18.81 -33.30 20.51
C ILE A 485 -18.57 -32.07 21.41
N GLU A 486 -17.39 -31.97 22.04
CA GLU A 486 -17.02 -30.82 22.88
C GLU A 486 -17.02 -29.52 22.06
N SER A 487 -16.45 -29.54 20.85
CA SER A 487 -16.46 -28.39 19.93
C SER A 487 -17.87 -28.03 19.46
N ILE A 488 -18.72 -29.00 19.08
CA ILE A 488 -20.11 -28.73 18.67
C ILE A 488 -20.89 -28.06 19.81
N VAL A 489 -20.78 -28.58 21.03
CA VAL A 489 -21.43 -27.96 22.20
C VAL A 489 -20.83 -26.58 22.48
N GLY A 490 -19.52 -26.41 22.33
CA GLY A 490 -18.85 -25.12 22.45
C GLY A 490 -19.38 -24.07 21.47
N VAL A 491 -19.62 -24.45 20.21
CA VAL A 491 -20.25 -23.59 19.19
C VAL A 491 -21.64 -23.14 19.65
N LEU A 492 -22.48 -24.08 20.09
CA LEU A 492 -23.85 -23.76 20.56
C LEU A 492 -23.85 -22.84 21.78
N LEU A 493 -22.91 -23.03 22.72
CA LEU A 493 -22.76 -22.16 23.88
C LEU A 493 -22.35 -20.74 23.49
N LEU A 494 -21.40 -20.60 22.55
CA LEU A 494 -20.97 -19.29 22.05
C LEU A 494 -22.10 -18.57 21.33
N MET A 495 -22.85 -19.28 20.49
CA MET A 495 -24.04 -18.76 19.84
C MET A 495 -25.12 -18.33 20.84
N HIS A 496 -25.36 -19.12 21.90
CA HIS A 496 -26.37 -18.81 22.91
C HIS A 496 -26.02 -17.57 23.76
N ARG A 497 -24.74 -17.23 23.89
CA ARG A 497 -24.28 -16.00 24.58
C ARG A 497 -24.65 -14.73 23.83
N ASP A 498 -24.80 -14.78 22.51
CA ASP A 498 -25.27 -13.63 21.72
C ASP A 498 -26.79 -13.47 21.87
N ALA A 499 -27.26 -12.26 22.15
CA ALA A 499 -28.67 -12.02 22.46
C ALA A 499 -29.61 -12.27 21.25
N LYS A 500 -29.14 -12.04 20.01
CA LYS A 500 -29.95 -12.27 18.81
C LYS A 500 -29.93 -13.73 18.42
N ILE A 501 -28.74 -14.32 18.30
CA ILE A 501 -28.57 -15.72 17.90
C ILE A 501 -29.08 -16.66 18.99
N GLY A 502 -28.95 -16.31 20.26
CA GLY A 502 -29.54 -17.05 21.37
C GLY A 502 -31.07 -17.17 21.23
N ARG A 503 -31.77 -16.10 20.83
CA ARG A 503 -33.21 -16.16 20.52
C ARG A 503 -33.50 -17.04 19.30
N LEU A 504 -32.64 -17.00 18.28
CA LEU A 504 -32.76 -17.86 17.11
C LEU A 504 -32.57 -19.33 17.48
N ILE A 505 -31.57 -19.68 18.29
CA ILE A 505 -31.42 -21.04 18.84
C ILE A 505 -32.69 -21.47 19.55
N CYS A 506 -33.30 -20.57 20.34
CA CYS A 506 -34.52 -20.88 21.07
C CYS A 506 -35.74 -21.17 20.16
N SER A 507 -35.76 -20.71 18.91
CA SER A 507 -36.83 -21.05 17.97
C SER A 507 -36.64 -22.43 17.31
N TYR A 508 -35.43 -22.98 17.31
CA TYR A 508 -35.09 -24.30 16.72
C TYR A 508 -34.98 -25.41 17.78
N LYS A 509 -35.97 -25.48 18.69
CA LYS A 509 -35.96 -26.43 19.83
C LYS A 509 -35.82 -27.89 19.38
N ASP A 510 -36.44 -28.27 18.27
CA ASP A 510 -36.44 -29.66 17.77
C ASP A 510 -35.07 -30.13 17.27
N ASP A 511 -34.35 -29.29 16.53
CA ASP A 511 -33.00 -29.60 16.03
C ASP A 511 -31.98 -29.66 17.18
N ILE A 512 -32.09 -28.74 18.16
CA ILE A 512 -31.26 -28.79 19.38
C ILE A 512 -31.59 -30.02 20.22
N ALA A 513 -32.86 -30.41 20.32
CA ALA A 513 -33.27 -31.64 20.99
C ALA A 513 -32.78 -32.89 20.25
N LEU A 514 -32.64 -32.84 18.93
CA LEU A 514 -32.06 -33.92 18.13
C LEU A 514 -30.57 -34.07 18.45
N ILE A 515 -29.80 -32.97 18.44
CA ILE A 515 -28.38 -32.97 18.87
C ILE A 515 -28.25 -33.52 20.30
N SER A 516 -29.09 -33.06 21.22
CA SER A 516 -29.09 -33.52 22.62
C SER A 516 -29.39 -35.01 22.73
N ARG A 517 -30.34 -35.54 21.96
CA ARG A 517 -30.67 -36.98 21.94
C ARG A 517 -29.53 -37.81 21.36
N SER A 518 -28.90 -37.34 20.28
CA SER A 518 -27.74 -38.01 19.68
C SER A 518 -26.57 -38.10 20.67
N ILE A 519 -26.30 -37.06 21.45
CA ILE A 519 -25.27 -37.10 22.49
C ILE A 519 -25.70 -38.03 23.65
N GLN A 520 -26.97 -37.99 24.04
CA GLN A 520 -27.49 -38.84 25.11
C GLN A 520 -27.38 -40.34 24.78
N SER A 521 -27.67 -40.74 23.54
CA SER A 521 -27.53 -42.15 23.11
C SER A 521 -26.10 -42.69 23.23
N LEU A 522 -25.09 -41.81 23.23
CA LEU A 522 -23.68 -42.19 23.43
C LEU A 522 -23.32 -42.41 24.90
N LEU A 523 -24.14 -41.89 25.82
CA LEU A 523 -23.93 -41.94 27.27
C LEU A 523 -24.76 -43.05 27.95
N GLU A 524 -25.63 -43.74 27.21
CA GLU A 524 -26.49 -44.79 27.78
C GLU A 524 -25.70 -46.06 28.15
N PRO A 525 -26.00 -46.68 29.32
CA PRO A 525 -25.32 -47.89 29.76
C PRO A 525 -25.69 -49.07 28.85
N GLY A 526 -24.75 -49.50 28.02
CA GLY A 526 -24.93 -50.56 27.01
C GLY A 526 -24.58 -50.15 25.58
N ALA A 527 -24.20 -48.89 25.35
CA ALA A 527 -23.74 -48.44 24.05
C ALA A 527 -22.31 -48.98 23.76
N ASP A 528 -22.13 -49.71 22.66
CA ASP A 528 -20.89 -50.39 22.21
C ASP A 528 -19.76 -49.42 21.76
N PHE A 529 -19.67 -48.23 22.34
CA PHE A 529 -18.63 -47.26 22.01
C PHE A 529 -17.43 -47.44 22.96
N ASN A 530 -16.28 -47.84 22.40
CA ASN A 530 -14.99 -47.96 23.09
C ASN A 530 -14.36 -46.58 23.42
N LEU A 531 -15.12 -45.69 24.06
CA LEU A 531 -14.62 -44.40 24.54
C LEU A 531 -13.72 -44.60 25.77
N THR A 532 -12.57 -43.92 25.78
CA THR A 532 -11.69 -43.83 26.96
C THR A 532 -12.42 -43.17 28.15
N ILE A 533 -11.96 -43.40 29.37
CA ILE A 533 -12.52 -42.78 30.58
C ILE A 533 -12.52 -41.25 30.45
N GLU A 534 -11.44 -40.68 29.92
CA GLU A 534 -11.32 -39.25 29.65
C GLU A 534 -12.32 -38.78 28.59
N GLY A 535 -12.47 -39.51 27.47
CA GLY A 535 -13.44 -39.20 26.42
C GLY A 535 -14.88 -39.23 26.93
N LYS A 536 -15.25 -40.22 27.76
CA LYS A 536 -16.57 -40.27 28.41
C LYS A 536 -16.81 -39.07 29.32
N HIS A 537 -15.81 -38.66 30.10
CA HIS A 537 -15.91 -37.48 30.96
C HIS A 537 -16.09 -36.19 30.15
N ARG A 538 -15.37 -36.02 29.03
CA ARG A 538 -15.53 -34.87 28.13
C ARG A 538 -16.94 -34.80 27.53
N VAL A 539 -17.44 -35.91 27.00
CA VAL A 539 -18.80 -35.99 26.43
C VAL A 539 -19.87 -35.72 27.50
N GLN A 540 -19.69 -36.26 28.71
CA GLN A 540 -20.61 -36.02 29.83
C GLN A 540 -20.61 -34.54 30.28
N ARG A 541 -19.44 -33.90 30.33
CA ARG A 541 -19.30 -32.47 30.62
C ARG A 541 -20.00 -31.64 29.55
N ALA A 542 -19.74 -31.91 28.26
CA ALA A 542 -20.37 -31.23 27.14
C ALA A 542 -21.90 -31.38 27.19
N PHE A 543 -22.41 -32.60 27.44
CA PHE A 543 -23.84 -32.83 27.61
C PHE A 543 -24.44 -32.05 28.80
N GLY A 544 -23.70 -31.97 29.92
CA GLY A 544 -24.08 -31.15 31.07
C GLY A 544 -24.16 -29.66 30.73
N GLN A 545 -23.24 -29.14 29.93
CA GLN A 545 -23.27 -27.75 29.46
C GLN A 545 -24.40 -27.52 28.46
N LEU A 546 -24.66 -28.44 27.52
CA LEU A 546 -25.79 -28.34 26.59
C LEU A 546 -27.13 -28.26 27.31
N LYS A 547 -27.28 -28.95 28.46
CA LYS A 547 -28.47 -28.85 29.32
C LYS A 547 -28.75 -27.44 29.83
N THR A 548 -27.75 -26.56 29.91
CA THR A 548 -27.95 -25.16 30.29
C THR A 548 -28.70 -24.37 29.21
N ILE A 549 -28.47 -24.72 27.95
CA ILE A 549 -29.18 -24.14 26.79
C ILE A 549 -30.59 -24.72 26.68
N THR A 550 -30.76 -26.02 26.92
CA THR A 550 -32.08 -26.68 26.75
C THR A 550 -33.04 -26.53 27.93
N ARG A 551 -32.57 -26.36 29.17
CA ARG A 551 -33.44 -26.14 30.35
C ARG A 551 -34.46 -25.00 30.19
N PRO A 552 -34.09 -23.78 29.75
CA PRO A 552 -35.06 -22.72 29.51
C PRO A 552 -36.02 -23.04 28.34
N LEU A 553 -35.59 -23.82 27.34
CA LEU A 553 -36.42 -24.19 26.19
C LEU A 553 -37.60 -25.10 26.56
N PHE A 554 -37.40 -25.97 27.56
CA PHE A 554 -38.38 -26.96 28.02
C PHE A 554 -39.24 -26.50 29.21
N GLN A 555 -38.95 -25.34 29.82
CA GLN A 555 -39.80 -24.77 30.89
C GLN A 555 -40.98 -23.95 30.35
N GLU A 556 -40.91 -23.44 29.12
CA GLU A 556 -42.03 -22.72 28.48
C GLU A 556 -43.17 -23.63 28.00
N THR A 557 -42.95 -24.95 27.89
CA THR A 557 -43.98 -25.91 27.45
C THR A 557 -44.86 -26.46 28.59
N GLN A 558 -44.68 -26.00 29.83
CA GLN A 558 -45.50 -26.42 30.98
C GLN A 558 -46.47 -25.34 31.50
N THR A 559 -46.59 -24.21 30.81
CA THR A 559 -47.59 -23.17 31.12
C THR A 559 -48.46 -22.86 29.92
N THR A 560 -49.39 -23.76 29.63
CA THR A 560 -50.68 -23.46 28.98
C THR A 560 -51.74 -24.34 29.61
#